data_AF-A0A821EHY0-F1
#
_entry.id   AF-A0A821EHY0-F1
#
_cell.length_a   1.000
_cell.length_b   1.000
_cell.length_c   1.000
_cell.angle_alpha   90.00
_cell.angle_beta   90.00
_cell.angle_gamma   90.00
#
_symmetry.space_group_name_H-M   'P 1'
#
loop_
_entity.id
_entity.type
_entity.pdbx_description
1 polymer ?
#
loop_
_entity_poly.entity_id
_entity_poly.type
_entity_poly.pdbx_seq_one_letter_code
_entity_poly.pdbx_strand_id
1 'polypeptide(L)'
;MSINQAHYQNGLLLYQGEQIVNHSKNVTLSFDDTSRQCGEVFRGKHKGKVFVTSHRMIFLNDDQRDNLQSFAVAFICFTSKW
;
A
#
# COMPACT_ATOMS: atom_id res chain seq x y z
N MET A 1 -2.77 -9.24 -5.25
CA MET A 1 -2.32 -7.89 -4.83
C MET A 1 -2.58 -6.94 -6.00
N SER A 2 -3.03 -5.72 -5.77
CA SER A 2 -3.25 -4.75 -6.86
C SER A 2 -2.63 -3.40 -6.53
N ILE A 3 -2.14 -2.72 -7.56
CA ILE A 3 -1.87 -1.28 -7.52
C ILE A 3 -3.22 -0.61 -7.27
N ASN A 4 -3.30 0.25 -6.25
CA ASN A 4 -4.58 0.70 -5.72
C ASN A 4 -5.29 1.60 -6.75
N GLN A 5 -6.38 1.10 -7.34
CA GLN A 5 -7.17 1.80 -8.36
C GLN A 5 -8.05 2.91 -7.76
N ALA A 6 -8.18 2.95 -6.43
CA ALA A 6 -8.99 3.91 -5.69
C ALA A 6 -8.14 5.09 -5.19
N HIS A 7 -7.29 5.62 -6.06
CA HIS A 7 -6.47 6.80 -5.80
C HIS A 7 -7.27 8.07 -6.12
N TYR A 8 -7.67 8.80 -5.09
CA TYR A 8 -8.13 10.19 -5.22
C TYR A 8 -6.97 11.10 -4.86
N GLN A 9 -6.77 12.22 -5.57
CA GLN A 9 -5.66 13.16 -5.40
C GLN A 9 -5.30 13.41 -3.92
N ASN A 10 -4.30 12.70 -3.39
CA ASN A 10 -3.83 12.69 -1.99
C ASN A 10 -4.84 12.19 -0.92
N GLY A 11 -5.93 11.56 -1.31
CA GLY A 11 -6.98 11.04 -0.42
C GLY A 11 -7.02 9.51 -0.33
N LEU A 12 -7.74 9.02 0.66
CA LEU A 12 -8.05 7.61 0.85
C LEU A 12 -9.53 7.37 0.53
N LEU A 13 -9.83 6.52 -0.46
CA LEU A 13 -11.20 6.09 -0.73
C LEU A 13 -11.48 4.79 0.02
N LEU A 14 -12.43 4.85 0.95
CA LEU A 14 -12.91 3.71 1.73
C LEU A 14 -14.24 3.21 1.18
N TYR A 15 -14.42 1.90 1.15
CA TYR A 15 -15.71 1.32 0.81
C TYR A 15 -16.71 1.45 1.98
N GLN A 16 -18.00 1.38 1.67
CA GLN A 16 -19.04 1.37 2.70
C GLN A 16 -18.81 0.21 3.67
N GLY A 17 -18.80 0.50 4.99
CA GLY A 17 -18.49 -0.48 6.03
C GLY A 17 -16.99 -0.71 6.28
N GLU A 18 -16.11 -0.09 5.50
CA GLU A 18 -14.67 -0.06 5.77
C GLU A 18 -14.38 1.12 6.72
N GLN A 19 -13.63 0.86 7.80
CA GLN A 19 -13.26 1.87 8.80
C GLN A 19 -11.75 1.87 9.02
N ILE A 20 -11.16 3.04 9.26
CA ILE A 20 -9.74 3.15 9.62
C ILE A 20 -9.60 2.75 11.08
N VAL A 21 -8.79 1.72 11.33
CA VAL A 21 -8.48 1.24 12.67
C VAL A 21 -7.22 1.93 13.19
N ASN A 22 -6.20 2.04 12.34
CA ASN A 22 -4.94 2.70 12.69
C ASN A 22 -4.29 3.36 11.47
N HIS A 23 -3.40 4.31 11.73
CA HIS A 23 -2.58 4.92 10.69
C HIS A 23 -1.17 5.24 11.21
N SER A 24 -0.19 5.24 10.32
CA SER A 24 1.19 5.61 10.62
C SER A 24 1.77 6.43 9.48
N LYS A 25 2.47 7.51 9.85
CA LYS A 25 3.15 8.42 8.91
C LYS A 25 4.65 8.08 8.87
N ASN A 26 5.33 8.51 7.82
CA ASN A 26 6.78 8.36 7.62
C ASN A 26 7.25 6.88 7.58
N VAL A 27 6.42 6.03 6.98
CA VAL A 27 6.76 4.62 6.77
C VAL A 27 7.61 4.50 5.51
N THR A 28 8.60 3.61 5.53
CA THR A 28 9.33 3.21 4.32
C THR A 28 8.91 1.79 3.95
N LEU A 29 8.39 1.63 2.74
CA LEU A 29 7.99 0.35 2.17
C LEU A 29 9.09 -0.12 1.21
N SER A 30 9.50 -1.37 1.35
CA SER A 30 10.39 -2.06 0.42
C SER A 30 9.92 -3.49 0.21
N PHE A 31 10.18 -4.02 -0.96
CA PHE A 31 9.85 -5.39 -1.33
C PHE A 31 11.14 -6.17 -1.48
N ASP A 32 11.26 -7.30 -0.77
CA ASP A 32 12.48 -8.10 -0.76
C ASP A 32 12.67 -8.91 -2.05
N ASP A 33 11.56 -9.37 -2.66
CA ASP A 33 11.58 -10.09 -3.94
C ASP A 33 11.04 -9.19 -5.07
N THR A 34 11.95 -8.46 -5.70
CA THR A 34 11.67 -7.67 -6.92
C THR A 34 12.08 -8.44 -8.18
N SER A 35 11.96 -9.77 -8.19
CA SER A 35 12.17 -10.56 -9.40
C SER A 35 11.29 -10.03 -10.55
N ARG A 36 11.70 -10.32 -11.80
CA ARG A 36 11.11 -9.78 -13.05
C ARG A 36 9.57 -9.88 -13.15
N GLN A 37 8.93 -10.68 -12.31
CA GLN A 37 7.49 -10.92 -12.29
C GLN A 37 6.69 -9.86 -11.50
N CYS A 38 7.29 -9.15 -10.55
CA CYS A 38 6.57 -8.13 -9.77
C CYS A 38 6.52 -6.75 -10.46
N GLY A 39 7.39 -6.48 -11.43
CA GLY A 39 7.42 -5.23 -12.20
C GLY A 39 8.24 -4.12 -11.52
N GLU A 40 8.83 -3.24 -12.33
CA GLU A 40 9.75 -2.16 -11.90
C GLU A 40 9.13 -1.17 -10.90
N VAL A 41 7.80 -1.15 -10.79
CA VAL A 41 7.03 -0.28 -9.88
C VAL A 41 7.32 -0.59 -8.40
N PHE A 42 7.65 -1.83 -8.06
CA PHE A 42 7.91 -2.24 -6.67
C PHE A 42 9.41 -2.21 -6.31
N ARG A 43 10.26 -1.78 -7.24
CA ARG A 43 11.70 -1.77 -7.03
C ARG A 43 12.10 -0.56 -6.17
N GLY A 44 12.83 -0.83 -5.10
CA GLY A 44 13.45 0.20 -4.27
C GLY A 44 12.71 0.44 -2.95
N LYS A 45 12.80 1.67 -2.45
CA LYS A 45 12.22 2.12 -1.18
C LYS A 45 11.26 3.25 -1.43
N HIS A 46 10.01 3.08 -1.02
CA HIS A 46 8.94 4.07 -1.18
C HIS A 46 8.60 4.65 0.19
N LYS A 47 8.55 5.98 0.31
CA LYS A 47 8.23 6.66 1.58
C LYS A 47 6.80 7.15 1.57
N GLY A 48 6.09 6.96 2.67
CA GLY A 48 4.69 7.35 2.71
C GLY A 48 3.99 7.10 4.03
N LYS A 49 2.68 6.93 3.90
CA LYS A 49 1.76 6.67 5.00
C LYS A 49 1.12 5.31 4.83
N VAL A 50 0.86 4.63 5.93
CA VAL A 50 0.09 3.39 5.96
C VAL A 50 -1.18 3.61 6.75
N PHE A 51 -2.28 3.10 6.22
CA PHE A 51 -3.58 3.01 6.86
C PHE A 51 -3.94 1.54 7.01
N VAL A 52 -4.33 1.17 8.21
CA VAL A 52 -4.87 -0.15 8.53
C VAL A 52 -6.36 0.04 8.68
N THR A 53 -7.13 -0.57 7.80
CA THR A 53 -8.59 -0.54 7.86
C THR A 53 -9.11 -1.82 8.51
N SER A 54 -10.43 -1.98 8.59
CA SER A 54 -11.06 -3.22 9.01
C SER A 54 -10.80 -4.40 8.07
N HIS A 55 -10.42 -4.16 6.80
CA HIS A 55 -10.34 -5.22 5.77
C HIS A 55 -8.94 -5.35 5.14
N ARG A 56 -8.17 -4.27 5.10
CA ARG A 56 -6.92 -4.23 4.34
C ARG A 56 -5.93 -3.24 4.92
N MET A 57 -4.67 -3.44 4.55
CA MET A 57 -3.62 -2.44 4.68
C MET A 57 -3.54 -1.64 3.39
N ILE A 58 -3.42 -0.31 3.51
CA ILE A 58 -3.31 0.62 2.39
C ILE A 58 -2.09 1.50 2.61
N PHE A 59 -1.20 1.53 1.63
CA PHE A 59 -0.05 2.43 1.57
C PHE A 59 -0.33 3.57 0.56
N LEU A 60 0.02 4.79 0.95
CA LEU A 60 -0.01 5.98 0.10
C LEU A 60 1.39 6.61 0.10
N ASN A 61 1.94 6.86 -1.09
CA ASN A 61 3.23 7.51 -1.25
C ASN A 61 3.11 9.01 -1.00
N ASP A 62 4.14 9.59 -0.39
CA ASP A 62 4.22 11.03 -0.21
C ASP A 62 4.78 11.73 -1.47
N ASP A 63 5.54 11.02 -2.31
CA ASP A 63 6.10 11.53 -3.57
C ASP A 63 5.20 11.17 -4.76
N GLN A 64 4.61 12.19 -5.38
CA GLN A 64 3.75 12.06 -6.57
C GLN A 64 4.51 11.69 -7.85
N ARG A 65 5.85 11.70 -7.81
CA ARG A 65 6.72 11.32 -8.94
C ARG A 65 7.20 9.88 -8.87
N ASP A 66 6.97 9.21 -7.74
CA ASP A 66 7.33 7.81 -7.57
C ASP A 66 6.44 6.92 -8.46
N ASN A 67 6.98 5.80 -8.94
CA ASN A 67 6.21 4.84 -9.71
C ASN A 67 5.11 4.18 -8.86
N LEU A 68 5.36 3.98 -7.56
CA LEU A 68 4.39 3.39 -6.64
C LEU A 68 3.63 4.48 -5.89
N GLN A 69 2.56 5.00 -6.48
CA GLN A 69 1.72 6.03 -5.86
C GLN A 69 0.88 5.52 -4.69
N SER A 70 0.30 4.32 -4.82
CA SER A 70 -0.48 3.70 -3.76
C SER A 70 -0.59 2.19 -3.93
N PHE A 71 -0.74 1.49 -2.81
CA PHE A 71 -0.77 0.04 -2.76
C PHE A 71 -1.78 -0.42 -1.71
N ALA A 72 -2.51 -1.50 -1.98
CA ALA A 72 -3.44 -2.06 -1.02
C ALA A 72 -3.39 -3.59 -1.02
N VAL A 73 -3.51 -4.17 0.17
CA VAL A 73 -3.49 -5.62 0.36
C VAL A 73 -4.50 -6.01 1.43
N ALA A 74 -5.40 -6.94 1.08
CA ALA A 74 -6.36 -7.51 2.02
C ALA A 74 -5.65 -8.44 3.02
N PHE A 75 -6.08 -8.42 4.28
CA PHE A 75 -5.44 -9.24 5.32
C PHE A 75 -5.53 -10.74 5.05
N ILE A 76 -6.56 -11.19 4.32
CA ILE A 76 -6.69 -12.59 3.89
C ILE A 76 -5.52 -13.06 3.00
N CYS A 77 -4.80 -12.14 2.36
CA CYS A 77 -3.62 -12.47 1.56
C CYS A 77 -2.34 -12.57 2.39
N PHE A 78 -2.36 -12.25 3.68
CA PHE A 78 -1.19 -12.37 4.52
C PHE A 78 -1.01 -13.81 4.98
N THR A 79 0.17 -14.34 4.68
CA THR A 79 0.60 -15.67 5.14
C THR A 79 1.95 -15.50 5.81
N SER A 80 2.07 -15.88 7.08
CA SER A 80 3.36 -16.01 7.74
C SER A 80 3.85 -17.45 7.59
N LYS A 81 5.03 -17.65 7.00
CA LYS A 81 5.79 -18.89 7.24
C LYS A 81 6.55 -18.67 8.54
N TRP A 82 6.24 -19.48 9.55
CA TRP A 82 7.00 -19.58 10.79
C TRP A 82 8.27 -20.39 10.55
#